data_AF-A0A356X5L7-F1
#
_entry.id   AF-A0A356X5L7-F1
#
_cell.length_a   1.000
_cell.length_b   1.000
_cell.length_c   1.000
_cell.angle_alpha   90.00
_cell.angle_beta   90.00
_cell.angle_gamma   90.00
#
_symmetry.space_group_name_H-M   'P 1'
#
loop_
_entity.id
_entity.type
_entity.pdbx_description
1 polymer ?
#
loop_
_entity_poly.entity_id
_entity_poly.type
_entity_poly.pdbx_seq_one_letter_code
_entity_poly.pdbx_strand_id
1 'polypeptide(L)'
;FENALTNVETVVNLSDYVDETSKKTTWHVNRAHFLEAWGDGFSYGGARSVIQPQIQPLHDGLSEIEFLNTIVSGEMTSGYDMVQNTFRGYYSSGFQNRWTSILHDGIDTTDNFNAVNVGLRSGFASAMNRATSNVSATSGIEVVIRPDATLYDGRYANLGWLQELPDPMTKITWDNVALMSPATAEKLGVSEFKSSNNTTELVEINVNGKSITIAAWIQPGHADDSITLTTGYGREGIGRVATSYIDYTAGGVDVYPLRSTDNMFYASGEVTKADGRYEIACVQDHHSLEGRDMYRQASLSEYKENPDFASFESVHTYPVPGMAEMRENGDEDGPISLFDEQTYPDHEPQWGMAIDLNSCFGCGVCVIACQSENNIPVIGKKEVKIGREMHWIRND
;
A
#
# COMPACT_ATOMS: atom_id res chain seq x y z
N PHE A 1 -0.38 -21.32 16.49
CA PHE A 1 -1.42 -21.77 15.53
C PHE A 1 -1.04 -23.09 14.90
N GLU A 2 0.12 -23.21 14.23
CA GLU A 2 0.57 -24.44 13.57
C GLU A 2 0.44 -25.72 14.43
N ASN A 3 0.98 -25.73 15.65
CA ASN A 3 0.84 -26.88 16.57
C ASN A 3 -0.62 -27.20 16.95
N ALA A 4 -1.53 -26.22 16.88
CA ALA A 4 -2.95 -26.47 17.13
C ALA A 4 -3.61 -27.09 15.90
N LEU A 5 -3.21 -26.67 14.69
CA LEU A 5 -3.71 -27.19 13.43
C LEU A 5 -3.46 -28.69 13.29
N THR A 6 -2.29 -29.17 13.73
CA THR A 6 -1.93 -30.60 13.70
C THR A 6 -2.79 -31.48 14.62
N ASN A 7 -3.53 -30.88 15.55
CA ASN A 7 -4.40 -31.61 16.48
C ASN A 7 -5.85 -31.73 15.97
N VAL A 8 -6.15 -31.20 14.79
CA VAL A 8 -7.49 -31.24 14.18
C VAL A 8 -7.52 -32.31 13.11
N GLU A 9 -8.52 -33.20 13.17
CA GLU A 9 -8.65 -34.33 12.24
C GLU A 9 -8.96 -33.90 10.80
N THR A 10 -9.90 -32.95 10.65
CA THR A 10 -10.30 -32.42 9.34
C THR A 10 -10.17 -30.90 9.34
N VAL A 11 -9.29 -30.41 8.48
CA VAL A 11 -9.10 -28.98 8.24
C VAL A 11 -9.46 -28.69 6.79
N VAL A 12 -10.41 -27.78 6.57
CA VAL A 12 -10.83 -27.32 5.24
C VAL A 12 -10.44 -25.87 5.09
N ASN A 13 -9.65 -25.55 4.06
CA ASN A 13 -9.23 -24.18 3.75
C ASN A 13 -9.85 -23.72 2.42
N LEU A 14 -10.54 -22.58 2.44
CA LEU A 14 -11.01 -21.88 1.25
C LEU A 14 -10.03 -20.73 0.99
N SER A 15 -9.24 -20.81 -0.08
CA SER A 15 -8.19 -19.80 -0.37
C SER A 15 -8.01 -19.57 -1.86
N ASP A 16 -7.59 -18.35 -2.19
CA ASP A 16 -7.27 -17.93 -3.57
C ASP A 16 -5.93 -18.55 -4.06
N TYR A 17 -5.09 -19.00 -3.12
CA TYR A 17 -3.78 -19.58 -3.40
C TYR A 17 -3.55 -20.87 -2.60
N VAL A 18 -2.64 -21.71 -3.10
CA VAL A 18 -2.07 -22.82 -2.31
C VAL A 18 -1.01 -22.24 -1.36
N ASP A 19 -1.48 -21.52 -0.35
CA ASP A 19 -0.66 -20.85 0.65
C ASP A 19 -0.06 -21.78 1.73
N GLU A 20 0.69 -21.19 2.66
CA GLU A 20 1.34 -21.86 3.79
C GLU A 20 0.33 -22.61 4.69
N THR A 21 -0.92 -22.14 4.76
CA THR A 21 -2.01 -22.82 5.48
C THR A 21 -2.56 -23.97 4.64
N SER A 22 -2.86 -23.75 3.36
CA SER A 22 -3.35 -24.78 2.41
C SER A 22 -2.43 -26.00 2.35
N LYS A 23 -1.11 -25.82 2.51
CA LYS A 23 -0.13 -26.93 2.56
C LYS A 23 -0.24 -27.81 3.80
N LYS A 24 -0.92 -27.33 4.85
CA LYS A 24 -1.07 -27.99 6.16
C LYS A 24 -2.52 -28.40 6.44
N THR A 25 -3.42 -28.29 5.46
CA THR A 25 -4.84 -28.65 5.61
C THR A 25 -5.16 -29.99 4.96
N THR A 26 -6.27 -30.60 5.39
CA THR A 26 -6.78 -31.85 4.81
C THR A 26 -7.42 -31.61 3.44
N TRP A 27 -8.15 -30.49 3.34
CA TRP A 27 -8.82 -30.06 2.13
C TRP A 27 -8.40 -28.62 1.82
N HIS A 28 -8.10 -28.37 0.55
CA HIS A 28 -7.99 -27.05 -0.03
C HIS A 28 -9.09 -26.91 -1.08
N VAL A 29 -9.84 -25.82 -0.99
CA VAL A 29 -10.93 -25.48 -1.90
C VAL A 29 -10.58 -24.14 -2.55
N ASN A 30 -10.70 -24.10 -3.88
CA ASN A 30 -10.47 -22.88 -4.64
C ASN A 30 -11.50 -21.84 -4.22
N ARG A 31 -11.03 -20.69 -3.72
CA ARG A 31 -11.88 -19.53 -3.54
C ARG A 31 -12.09 -18.85 -4.88
N ALA A 32 -13.33 -18.49 -5.20
CA ALA A 32 -13.63 -17.62 -6.31
C ALA A 32 -13.22 -16.18 -5.95
N HIS A 33 -12.51 -15.51 -6.87
CA HIS A 33 -12.19 -14.10 -6.68
C HIS A 33 -13.48 -13.26 -6.64
N PHE A 34 -13.48 -12.10 -6.00
CA PHE A 34 -14.70 -11.29 -5.87
C PHE A 34 -15.30 -10.87 -7.23
N LEU A 35 -14.51 -10.87 -8.31
CA LEU A 35 -14.96 -10.62 -9.69
C LEU A 35 -15.64 -11.83 -10.36
N GLU A 36 -15.60 -12.99 -9.73
CA GLU A 36 -16.12 -14.28 -10.23
C GLU A 36 -17.35 -14.75 -9.45
N ALA A 37 -17.64 -14.11 -8.31
CA ALA A 37 -18.67 -14.53 -7.38
C ALA A 37 -19.68 -13.43 -7.08
N TRP A 38 -20.93 -13.85 -6.84
CA TRP A 38 -21.91 -12.99 -6.20
C TRP A 38 -21.57 -12.84 -4.72
N GLY A 39 -21.68 -11.61 -4.22
CA GLY A 39 -21.50 -11.31 -2.81
C GLY A 39 -22.26 -10.06 -2.41
N ASP A 40 -22.25 -9.76 -1.12
CA ASP A 40 -22.81 -8.54 -0.57
C ASP A 40 -21.92 -8.00 0.55
N GLY A 41 -22.16 -6.74 0.92
CA GLY A 41 -21.39 -6.10 1.96
C GLY A 41 -21.92 -4.71 2.31
N PHE A 42 -21.18 -4.07 3.21
CA PHE A 42 -21.45 -2.70 3.62
C PHE A 42 -20.22 -1.83 3.33
N SER A 43 -20.47 -0.59 2.92
CA SER A 43 -19.46 0.46 2.97
C SER A 43 -19.09 0.75 4.42
N TYR A 44 -17.99 1.49 4.65
CA TYR A 44 -17.60 1.93 5.99
C TYR A 44 -18.73 2.70 6.71
N GLY A 45 -19.54 3.47 5.98
CA GLY A 45 -20.69 4.22 6.51
C GLY A 45 -21.95 3.38 6.76
N GLY A 46 -21.92 2.09 6.39
CA GLY A 46 -23.06 1.19 6.52
C GLY A 46 -24.03 1.19 5.34
N ALA A 47 -23.65 1.78 4.20
CA ALA A 47 -24.43 1.67 2.98
C ALA A 47 -24.30 0.25 2.42
N ARG A 48 -25.41 -0.39 2.08
CA ARG A 48 -25.40 -1.76 1.51
C ARG A 48 -24.88 -1.73 0.08
N SER A 49 -24.15 -2.76 -0.31
CA SER A 49 -23.64 -2.93 -1.67
C SER A 49 -23.69 -4.40 -2.08
N VAL A 50 -23.73 -4.64 -3.40
CA VAL A 50 -23.71 -5.97 -4.00
C VAL A 50 -22.47 -6.10 -4.86
N ILE A 51 -21.75 -7.21 -4.70
CA ILE A 51 -20.64 -7.61 -5.55
C ILE A 51 -21.22 -8.37 -6.74
N GLN A 52 -20.96 -7.86 -7.94
CA GLN A 52 -21.42 -8.45 -9.20
C GLN A 52 -20.26 -9.16 -9.90
N PRO A 53 -20.38 -10.46 -10.19
CA PRO A 53 -19.38 -11.15 -10.98
C PRO A 53 -19.32 -10.56 -12.39
N GLN A 54 -18.11 -10.22 -12.83
CA GLN A 54 -17.83 -9.72 -14.19
C GLN A 54 -17.50 -10.88 -15.16
N ILE A 55 -17.19 -12.05 -14.61
CA ILE A 55 -16.87 -13.27 -15.36
C ILE A 55 -17.32 -14.51 -14.58
N GLN A 56 -17.48 -15.64 -15.26
CA GLN A 56 -17.68 -16.93 -14.58
C GLN A 56 -16.37 -17.39 -13.91
N PRO A 57 -16.43 -18.15 -12.80
CA PRO A 57 -15.23 -18.69 -12.16
C PRO A 57 -14.34 -19.45 -13.14
N LEU A 58 -13.08 -19.02 -13.27
CA LEU A 58 -12.15 -19.61 -14.24
C LEU A 58 -11.61 -20.98 -13.79
N HIS A 59 -11.64 -21.24 -12.49
CA HIS A 59 -11.06 -22.43 -11.86
C HIS A 59 -12.06 -23.18 -10.98
N ASP A 60 -13.35 -23.12 -11.33
CA ASP A 60 -14.45 -23.74 -10.59
C ASP A 60 -14.41 -23.42 -9.08
N GLY A 61 -14.04 -22.18 -8.75
CA GLY A 61 -13.95 -21.70 -7.39
C GLY A 61 -15.31 -21.49 -6.75
N LEU A 62 -15.36 -21.56 -5.42
CA LEU A 62 -16.54 -21.26 -4.62
C LEU A 62 -16.37 -19.92 -3.91
N SER A 63 -17.44 -19.13 -3.85
CA SER A 63 -17.49 -17.96 -2.97
C SER A 63 -17.54 -18.39 -1.49
N GLU A 64 -17.23 -17.48 -0.58
CA GLU A 64 -17.33 -17.73 0.86
C GLU A 64 -18.75 -18.05 1.28
N ILE A 65 -19.75 -17.41 0.67
CA ILE A 65 -21.16 -17.64 0.98
C ILE A 65 -21.63 -19.02 0.51
N GLU A 66 -21.25 -19.45 -0.70
CA GLU A 66 -21.59 -20.77 -1.24
C GLU A 66 -20.89 -21.88 -0.45
N PHE A 67 -19.62 -21.66 -0.12
CA PHE A 67 -18.83 -22.59 0.68
C PHE A 67 -19.43 -22.77 2.08
N LEU A 68 -19.71 -21.68 2.80
CA LEU A 68 -20.32 -21.75 4.13
C LEU A 68 -21.72 -22.39 4.09
N ASN A 69 -22.53 -22.05 3.09
CA ASN A 69 -23.84 -22.67 2.91
C ASN A 69 -23.72 -24.17 2.69
N THR A 70 -22.77 -24.61 1.87
CA THR A 70 -22.53 -26.03 1.60
C THR A 70 -22.13 -26.77 2.86
N ILE A 71 -21.24 -26.20 3.68
CA ILE A 71 -20.81 -26.78 4.96
C ILE A 71 -21.98 -26.90 5.94
N VAL A 72 -22.86 -25.91 6.02
CA VAL A 72 -23.96 -25.86 7.02
C VAL A 72 -25.18 -26.67 6.58
N SER A 73 -25.58 -26.58 5.32
CA SER A 73 -26.81 -27.17 4.80
C SER A 73 -26.61 -28.53 4.13
N GLY A 74 -25.39 -28.82 3.67
CA GLY A 74 -25.11 -29.97 2.81
C GLY A 74 -25.59 -29.80 1.36
N GLU A 75 -26.15 -28.64 1.00
CA GLU A 75 -26.65 -28.33 -0.34
C GLU A 75 -25.84 -27.20 -0.98
N MET A 76 -25.53 -27.35 -2.26
CA MET A 76 -24.91 -26.29 -3.04
C MET A 76 -26.00 -25.39 -3.61
N THR A 77 -26.09 -24.17 -3.11
CA THR A 77 -27.04 -23.14 -3.58
C THR A 77 -26.26 -22.06 -4.31
N SER A 78 -26.83 -21.52 -5.39
CA SER A 78 -26.24 -20.41 -6.14
C SER A 78 -26.03 -19.19 -5.25
N GLY A 79 -24.82 -18.61 -5.27
CA GLY A 79 -24.52 -17.35 -4.57
C GLY A 79 -25.48 -16.22 -4.96
N TYR A 80 -25.92 -16.17 -6.23
CA TYR A 80 -26.92 -15.19 -6.68
C TYR A 80 -28.23 -15.31 -5.92
N ASP A 81 -28.76 -16.52 -5.79
CA ASP A 81 -30.04 -16.77 -5.13
C ASP A 81 -29.95 -16.45 -3.64
N MET A 82 -28.80 -16.78 -3.01
CA MET A 82 -28.51 -16.46 -1.62
C MET A 82 -28.46 -14.95 -1.38
N VAL A 83 -27.70 -14.19 -2.17
CA VAL A 83 -27.62 -12.73 -2.05
C VAL A 83 -29.00 -12.12 -2.28
N GLN A 84 -29.72 -12.54 -3.31
CA GLN A 84 -31.09 -12.06 -3.52
C GLN A 84 -31.99 -12.35 -2.31
N ASN A 85 -31.85 -13.52 -1.67
CA ASN A 85 -32.62 -13.87 -0.48
C ASN A 85 -32.30 -12.95 0.70
N THR A 86 -31.03 -12.61 0.92
CA THR A 86 -30.61 -11.59 1.91
C THR A 86 -31.31 -10.25 1.63
N PHE A 87 -31.28 -9.77 0.38
CA PHE A 87 -31.89 -8.50 0.00
C PHE A 87 -33.42 -8.51 0.02
N ARG A 88 -34.07 -9.65 -0.20
CA ARG A 88 -35.53 -9.81 0.04
C ARG A 88 -35.88 -9.57 1.51
N GLY A 89 -34.97 -9.88 2.43
CA GLY A 89 -35.12 -9.56 3.85
C GLY A 89 -35.07 -8.06 4.16
N TYR A 90 -34.34 -7.28 3.37
CA TYR A 90 -34.25 -5.82 3.52
C TYR A 90 -35.37 -5.06 2.81
N TYR A 91 -35.80 -5.56 1.64
CA TYR A 91 -36.78 -4.88 0.80
C TYR A 91 -38.19 -5.43 1.03
N SER A 92 -38.96 -4.74 1.88
CA SER A 92 -40.34 -5.10 2.22
C SER A 92 -41.33 -5.05 1.06
N SER A 93 -41.03 -4.32 -0.03
CA SER A 93 -41.86 -4.24 -1.23
C SER A 93 -41.06 -3.83 -2.46
N GLY A 94 -41.57 -4.13 -3.66
CA GLY A 94 -40.95 -3.68 -4.92
C GLY A 94 -39.55 -4.24 -5.17
N PHE A 95 -39.27 -5.46 -4.68
CA PHE A 95 -37.95 -6.09 -4.72
C PHE A 95 -37.30 -6.01 -6.10
N GLN A 96 -38.03 -6.37 -7.17
CA GLN A 96 -37.44 -6.41 -8.52
C GLN A 96 -36.87 -5.06 -8.96
N ASN A 97 -37.58 -3.97 -8.72
CA ASN A 97 -37.11 -2.64 -9.12
C ASN A 97 -35.90 -2.22 -8.28
N ARG A 98 -35.95 -2.44 -6.95
CA ARG A 98 -34.83 -2.09 -6.07
C ARG A 98 -33.59 -2.93 -6.32
N TRP A 99 -33.77 -4.23 -6.57
CA TRP A 99 -32.69 -5.14 -6.94
C TRP A 99 -32.02 -4.69 -8.23
N THR A 100 -32.79 -4.37 -9.27
CA THR A 100 -32.22 -3.81 -10.51
C THR A 100 -31.50 -2.49 -10.26
N SER A 101 -32.06 -1.60 -9.43
CA SER A 101 -31.43 -0.32 -9.10
C SER A 101 -30.12 -0.49 -8.35
N ILE A 102 -30.05 -1.33 -7.31
CA ILE A 102 -28.78 -1.52 -6.56
C ILE A 102 -27.72 -2.23 -7.41
N LEU A 103 -28.11 -3.13 -8.32
CA LEU A 103 -27.16 -3.71 -9.27
C LEU A 103 -26.63 -2.64 -10.24
N HIS A 104 -27.47 -1.72 -10.69
CA HIS A 104 -27.05 -0.62 -11.57
C HIS A 104 -26.16 0.40 -10.84
N ASP A 105 -26.59 0.86 -9.67
CA ASP A 105 -25.96 1.94 -8.91
C ASP A 105 -24.77 1.44 -8.07
N GLY A 106 -24.72 0.14 -7.79
CA GLY A 106 -23.70 -0.55 -6.97
C GLY A 106 -23.86 -0.39 -5.47
N ILE A 107 -24.63 0.59 -5.00
CA ILE A 107 -24.78 0.94 -3.58
C ILE A 107 -26.19 1.42 -3.29
N ASP A 108 -26.73 1.01 -2.13
CA ASP A 108 -27.97 1.53 -1.59
C ASP A 108 -27.66 2.57 -0.51
N THR A 109 -27.73 3.84 -0.89
CA THR A 109 -27.44 4.97 0.01
C THR A 109 -28.60 5.34 0.92
N THR A 110 -29.74 4.64 0.81
CA THR A 110 -30.95 4.97 1.60
C THR A 110 -30.88 4.46 3.04
N ASP A 111 -29.98 3.53 3.33
CA ASP A 111 -29.78 2.96 4.66
C ASP A 111 -28.29 3.02 5.02
N ASN A 112 -27.98 3.63 6.15
CA ASN A 112 -26.62 3.78 6.68
C ASN A 112 -26.65 3.49 8.18
N PHE A 113 -25.49 3.21 8.77
CA PHE A 113 -25.44 3.04 10.22
C PHE A 113 -25.87 4.33 10.92
N ASN A 114 -26.88 4.21 11.80
CA ASN A 114 -27.38 5.35 12.55
C ASN A 114 -26.33 5.86 13.52
N ALA A 115 -26.12 7.18 13.54
CA ALA A 115 -25.30 7.81 14.56
C ALA A 115 -25.91 7.57 15.95
N VAL A 116 -25.09 7.09 16.88
CA VAL A 116 -25.50 6.86 18.27
C VAL A 116 -24.88 7.91 19.18
N ASN A 117 -25.70 8.49 20.06
CA ASN A 117 -25.20 9.37 21.11
C ASN A 117 -24.45 8.54 22.15
N VAL A 118 -23.14 8.77 22.25
CA VAL A 118 -22.28 8.11 23.23
C VAL A 118 -21.93 9.06 24.37
N GLY A 119 -21.94 8.54 25.60
CA GLY A 119 -21.46 9.25 26.78
C GLY A 119 -20.24 8.53 27.35
N LEU A 120 -19.25 9.29 27.83
CA LEU A 120 -18.14 8.71 28.58
C LEU A 120 -18.67 8.04 29.85
N ARG A 121 -18.36 6.75 30.03
CA ARG A 121 -18.76 6.02 31.23
C ARG A 121 -18.10 6.65 32.46
N SER A 122 -18.86 6.70 33.57
CA SER A 122 -18.30 7.11 34.86
C SER A 122 -17.11 6.22 35.22
N GLY A 123 -16.03 6.83 35.70
CA GLY A 123 -14.79 6.11 36.02
C GLY A 123 -13.82 5.89 34.85
N PHE A 124 -14.13 6.35 33.62
CA PHE A 124 -13.18 6.29 32.49
C PHE A 124 -11.83 6.93 32.83
N ALA A 125 -11.83 8.14 33.42
CA ALA A 125 -10.61 8.81 33.83
C ALA A 125 -9.80 7.98 34.84
N SER A 126 -10.47 7.36 35.82
CA SER A 126 -9.80 6.48 36.79
C SER A 126 -9.27 5.20 36.15
N ALA A 127 -9.97 4.64 35.17
CA ALA A 127 -9.50 3.48 34.41
C ALA A 127 -8.29 3.82 33.54
N MET A 128 -8.31 4.97 32.87
CA MET A 128 -7.20 5.47 32.09
C MET A 128 -5.97 5.71 32.99
N ASN A 129 -6.15 6.37 34.13
CA ASN A 129 -5.06 6.61 35.07
C ASN A 129 -4.44 5.30 35.59
N ARG A 130 -5.25 4.26 35.84
CA ARG A 130 -4.73 2.93 36.22
C ARG A 130 -3.99 2.24 35.08
N ALA A 131 -4.46 2.41 33.84
CA ALA A 131 -3.83 1.83 32.67
C ALA A 131 -2.48 2.51 32.38
N THR A 132 -2.38 3.82 32.55
CA THR A 132 -1.15 4.59 32.29
C THR A 132 -0.19 4.61 33.47
N SER A 133 -0.64 4.46 34.71
CA SER A 133 0.22 4.50 35.91
C SER A 133 1.24 3.36 35.99
N ASN A 134 0.98 2.26 35.27
CA ASN A 134 1.87 1.08 35.23
C ASN A 134 2.70 1.03 33.93
N VAL A 135 2.63 2.05 33.08
CA VAL A 135 3.48 2.14 31.89
C VAL A 135 4.84 2.66 32.33
N SER A 136 5.87 1.85 32.14
CA SER A 136 7.26 2.24 32.34
C SER A 136 7.95 2.35 31.00
N ALA A 137 8.91 3.27 30.89
CA ALA A 137 9.76 3.33 29.71
C ALA A 137 10.54 2.01 29.61
N THR A 138 10.38 1.30 28.51
CA THR A 138 11.13 0.08 28.26
C THR A 138 12.55 0.47 27.84
N SER A 139 13.54 -0.28 28.31
CA SER A 139 14.91 -0.17 27.78
C SER A 139 15.04 -0.98 26.49
N GLY A 140 15.92 -0.55 25.58
CA GLY A 140 16.13 -1.18 24.27
C GLY A 140 15.57 -0.36 23.10
N ILE A 141 15.59 -0.94 21.90
CA ILE A 141 15.03 -0.34 20.69
C ILE A 141 13.57 -0.78 20.57
N GLU A 142 12.68 0.17 20.29
CA GLU A 142 11.28 -0.13 19.97
C GLU A 142 11.19 -0.74 18.57
N VAL A 143 10.71 -1.97 18.46
CA VAL A 143 10.39 -2.62 17.18
C VAL A 143 8.92 -2.43 16.90
N VAL A 144 8.58 -1.64 15.89
CA VAL A 144 7.21 -1.34 15.44
C VAL A 144 6.90 -2.15 14.19
N ILE A 145 5.77 -2.84 14.19
CA ILE A 145 5.32 -3.66 13.06
C ILE A 145 4.03 -3.08 12.48
N ARG A 146 4.07 -2.72 11.19
CA ARG A 146 2.96 -2.11 10.46
C ARG A 146 2.57 -2.93 9.22
N PRO A 147 1.33 -2.84 8.74
CA PRO A 147 1.01 -3.30 7.40
C PRO A 147 1.84 -2.56 6.37
N ASP A 148 2.32 -3.26 5.34
CA ASP A 148 2.95 -2.61 4.20
C ASP A 148 1.94 -1.75 3.43
N ALA A 149 2.39 -0.62 2.88
CA ALA A 149 1.52 0.31 2.16
C ALA A 149 0.95 -0.30 0.86
N THR A 150 1.66 -1.27 0.25
CA THR A 150 1.32 -1.90 -1.02
C THR A 150 0.76 -3.31 -0.83
N LEU A 151 1.38 -4.12 0.04
CA LEU A 151 1.03 -5.54 0.22
C LEU A 151 0.14 -5.82 1.43
N TYR A 152 -0.04 -4.82 2.31
CA TYR A 152 -0.82 -4.89 3.54
C TYR A 152 -0.36 -6.02 4.49
N ASP A 153 -1.10 -7.13 4.52
CA ASP A 153 -0.84 -8.31 5.35
C ASP A 153 -0.29 -9.51 4.55
N GLY A 154 0.02 -9.30 3.26
CA GLY A 154 0.59 -10.32 2.39
C GLY A 154 -0.43 -11.12 1.60
N ARG A 155 -1.73 -10.79 1.72
CA ARG A 155 -2.77 -11.35 0.83
C ARG A 155 -2.52 -10.99 -0.64
N TYR A 156 -1.84 -9.87 -0.89
CA TYR A 156 -1.51 -9.37 -2.23
C TYR A 156 -0.06 -9.64 -2.65
N ALA A 157 0.70 -10.39 -1.86
CA ALA A 157 2.13 -10.59 -2.10
C ALA A 157 2.46 -11.23 -3.47
N ASN A 158 1.52 -11.96 -4.06
CA ASN A 158 1.69 -12.57 -5.38
C ASN A 158 1.24 -11.66 -6.56
N LEU A 159 0.93 -10.38 -6.30
CA LEU A 159 0.59 -9.40 -7.34
C LEU A 159 1.83 -8.61 -7.74
N GLY A 160 2.32 -8.84 -8.97
CA GLY A 160 3.53 -8.21 -9.50
C GLY A 160 3.45 -6.68 -9.56
N TRP A 161 2.28 -6.12 -9.91
CA TRP A 161 2.05 -4.68 -9.92
C TRP A 161 2.32 -4.04 -8.55
N LEU A 162 1.87 -4.67 -7.46
CA LEU A 162 2.06 -4.11 -6.12
C LEU A 162 3.46 -4.37 -5.56
N GLN A 163 4.13 -5.43 -5.99
CA GLN A 163 5.53 -5.69 -5.64
C GLN A 163 6.50 -4.72 -6.32
N GLU A 164 6.21 -4.30 -7.55
CA GLU A 164 6.98 -3.31 -8.30
C GLU A 164 6.57 -1.87 -7.97
N LEU A 165 5.45 -1.65 -7.27
CA LEU A 165 5.03 -0.33 -6.83
C LEU A 165 6.03 0.19 -5.79
N PRO A 166 6.71 1.33 -6.03
CA PRO A 166 7.63 1.87 -5.04
C PRO A 166 6.91 2.27 -3.76
N ASP A 167 7.48 1.90 -2.61
CA ASP A 167 7.02 2.40 -1.32
C ASP A 167 7.02 3.94 -1.31
N PRO A 168 5.96 4.60 -0.80
CA PRO A 168 5.80 6.06 -0.90
C PRO A 168 6.99 6.87 -0.37
N MET A 169 7.66 6.37 0.68
CA MET A 169 8.72 7.08 1.39
C MET A 169 10.12 6.64 0.95
N THR A 170 10.36 5.33 0.90
CA THR A 170 11.69 4.76 0.63
C THR A 170 11.96 4.56 -0.85
N LYS A 171 10.91 4.48 -1.68
CA LYS A 171 10.95 4.09 -3.10
C LYS A 171 11.53 2.69 -3.35
N ILE A 172 11.54 1.85 -2.32
CA ILE A 172 11.94 0.44 -2.44
C ILE A 172 10.81 -0.34 -3.09
N THR A 173 11.20 -1.32 -3.90
CA THR A 173 10.32 -2.31 -4.54
C THR A 173 10.80 -3.72 -4.16
N TRP A 174 9.91 -4.71 -4.23
CA TRP A 174 10.20 -6.14 -4.06
C TRP A 174 10.72 -6.62 -2.69
N ASP A 175 10.95 -5.71 -1.74
CA ASP A 175 11.48 -6.00 -0.41
C ASP A 175 10.84 -5.12 0.67
N ASN A 176 10.71 -5.67 1.88
CA ASN A 176 10.65 -4.89 3.10
C ASN A 176 12.04 -4.72 3.73
N VAL A 177 12.16 -3.71 4.59
CA VAL A 177 13.39 -3.32 5.27
C VAL A 177 13.11 -2.95 6.73
N ALA A 178 14.15 -2.94 7.56
CA ALA A 178 14.16 -2.33 8.88
C ALA A 178 14.45 -0.83 8.76
N LEU A 179 13.40 -0.01 8.81
CA LEU A 179 13.51 1.45 8.78
C LEU A 179 14.04 1.96 10.11
N MET A 180 15.05 2.84 10.07
CA MET A 180 15.64 3.44 11.28
C MET A 180 16.09 4.88 11.06
N SER A 181 16.18 5.64 12.14
CA SER A 181 16.73 7.01 12.07
C SER A 181 18.24 6.99 11.84
N PRO A 182 18.83 8.06 11.27
CA PRO A 182 20.29 8.20 11.17
C PRO A 182 21.01 8.04 12.51
N ALA A 183 20.45 8.58 13.60
CA ALA A 183 21.05 8.46 14.93
C ALA A 183 21.01 7.02 15.46
N THR A 184 19.94 6.27 15.17
CA THR A 184 19.84 4.85 15.53
C THR A 184 20.83 4.02 14.72
N ALA A 185 20.98 4.30 13.43
CA ALA A 185 21.95 3.62 12.56
C ALA A 185 23.39 3.85 13.04
N GLU A 186 23.74 5.09 13.42
CA GLU A 186 25.06 5.42 13.98
C GLU A 186 25.35 4.61 15.27
N LYS A 187 24.38 4.54 16.19
CA LYS A 187 24.50 3.72 17.43
C LYS A 187 24.72 2.24 17.12
N LEU A 188 24.08 1.71 16.08
CA LEU A 188 24.17 0.30 15.66
C LEU A 188 25.38 0.02 14.75
N GLY A 189 26.10 1.05 14.28
CA GLY A 189 27.19 0.91 13.32
C GLY A 189 26.74 0.50 11.91
N VAL A 190 25.48 0.80 11.55
CA VAL A 190 24.89 0.56 10.22
C VAL A 190 25.25 1.72 9.30
N SER A 191 25.75 1.40 8.11
CA SER A 191 26.10 2.38 7.08
C SER A 191 24.94 2.67 6.14
N GLU A 192 24.97 3.87 5.54
CA GLU A 192 24.08 4.28 4.44
C GLU A 192 24.08 3.30 3.26
N PHE A 193 22.94 3.28 2.55
CA PHE A 193 22.78 2.53 1.30
C PHE A 193 23.82 2.95 0.26
N LYS A 194 24.39 1.97 -0.44
CA LYS A 194 25.39 2.21 -1.49
C LYS A 194 24.75 2.05 -2.87
N SER A 195 24.31 3.16 -3.47
CA SER A 195 23.75 3.18 -4.83
C SER A 195 24.70 2.58 -5.88
N SER A 196 26.02 2.76 -5.73
CA SER A 196 27.03 2.21 -6.67
C SER A 196 26.95 0.69 -6.92
N ASN A 197 26.40 -0.07 -5.96
CA ASN A 197 26.22 -1.52 -6.10
C ASN A 197 24.87 -2.00 -5.55
N ASN A 198 23.94 -1.08 -5.29
CA ASN A 198 22.62 -1.34 -4.72
C ASN A 198 22.62 -2.16 -3.43
N THR A 199 23.61 -1.99 -2.55
CA THR A 199 23.68 -2.76 -1.30
C THR A 199 23.43 -1.96 -0.05
N THR A 200 22.75 -2.59 0.90
CA THR A 200 22.66 -2.17 2.31
C THR A 200 23.21 -3.26 3.24
N GLU A 201 23.38 -2.92 4.51
CA GLU A 201 23.80 -3.84 5.57
C GLU A 201 22.59 -4.54 6.21
N LEU A 202 22.85 -5.68 6.85
CA LEU A 202 21.83 -6.48 7.53
C LEU A 202 21.81 -6.18 9.03
N VAL A 203 20.65 -6.29 9.64
CA VAL A 203 20.48 -6.30 11.10
C VAL A 203 19.76 -7.58 11.54
N GLU A 204 20.16 -8.11 12.69
CA GLU A 204 19.42 -9.14 13.39
C GLU A 204 18.55 -8.48 14.46
N ILE A 205 17.26 -8.79 14.44
CA ILE A 205 16.26 -8.27 15.36
C ILE A 205 15.71 -9.44 16.17
N ASN A 206 15.90 -9.41 17.48
CA ASN A 206 15.32 -10.38 18.41
C ASN A 206 14.21 -9.74 19.25
N VAL A 207 13.02 -10.34 19.20
CA VAL A 207 11.89 -9.99 20.07
C VAL A 207 11.41 -11.26 20.75
N ASN A 208 11.42 -11.30 22.07
CA ASN A 208 10.92 -12.42 22.89
C ASN A 208 11.48 -13.80 22.46
N GLY A 209 12.76 -13.87 22.08
CA GLY A 209 13.41 -15.12 21.68
C GLY A 209 13.11 -15.55 20.23
N LYS A 210 12.46 -14.71 19.43
CA LYS A 210 12.30 -14.88 17.99
C LYS A 210 13.22 -13.90 17.28
N SER A 211 14.07 -14.41 16.39
CA SER A 211 14.99 -13.61 15.59
C SER A 211 14.58 -13.60 14.12
N ILE A 212 14.79 -12.46 13.46
CA ILE A 212 14.84 -12.35 12.00
C ILE A 212 16.10 -11.58 11.60
N THR A 213 16.58 -11.81 10.38
CA THR A 213 17.64 -11.01 9.76
C THR A 213 17.04 -10.28 8.55
N ILE A 214 17.21 -8.96 8.49
CA ILE A 214 16.60 -8.12 7.45
C ILE A 214 17.53 -6.98 7.06
N ALA A 215 17.38 -6.50 5.83
CA ALA A 215 18.08 -5.32 5.32
C ALA A 215 17.71 -4.07 6.12
N ALA A 216 18.72 -3.33 6.56
CA ALA A 216 18.55 -2.04 7.22
C ALA A 216 18.37 -0.92 6.19
N TRP A 217 17.51 0.05 6.50
CA TRP A 217 17.33 1.24 5.67
C TRP A 217 17.24 2.50 6.54
N ILE A 218 18.11 3.46 6.29
CA ILE A 218 18.16 4.70 7.03
C ILE A 218 17.14 5.67 6.42
N GLN A 219 16.18 6.10 7.22
CA GLN A 219 15.10 6.96 6.79
C GLN A 219 15.14 8.29 7.58
N PRO A 220 15.53 9.41 6.95
CA PRO A 220 15.39 10.73 7.54
C PRO A 220 13.94 10.99 7.97
N GLY A 221 13.76 11.52 9.18
CA GLY A 221 12.44 11.74 9.80
C GLY A 221 11.88 10.56 10.59
N HIS A 222 12.55 9.40 10.60
CA HIS A 222 12.20 8.29 11.50
C HIS A 222 12.56 8.63 12.95
N ALA A 223 11.80 8.11 13.91
CA ALA A 223 12.06 8.28 15.34
C ALA A 223 13.35 7.56 15.77
N ASP A 224 14.03 8.15 16.76
CA ASP A 224 15.23 7.56 17.38
C ASP A 224 14.89 6.38 18.28
N ASP A 225 15.82 5.43 18.38
CA ASP A 225 15.68 4.19 19.16
C ASP A 225 14.40 3.41 18.82
N SER A 226 13.97 3.52 17.56
CA SER A 226 12.80 2.86 17.00
C SER A 226 13.13 2.29 15.62
N ILE A 227 12.65 1.08 15.35
CA ILE A 227 12.75 0.40 14.06
C ILE A 227 11.37 0.01 13.58
N THR A 228 11.00 0.44 12.37
CA THR A 228 9.75 0.01 11.73
C THR A 228 10.00 -1.13 10.76
N LEU A 229 9.18 -2.17 10.87
CA LEU A 229 9.11 -3.33 9.98
C LEU A 229 7.71 -3.42 9.35
N THR A 230 7.63 -3.84 8.09
CA THR A 230 6.35 -4.02 7.39
C THR A 230 5.99 -5.49 7.20
N THR A 231 4.71 -5.82 7.40
CA THR A 231 4.15 -7.15 7.09
C THR A 231 3.84 -7.29 5.61
N GLY A 232 3.68 -8.53 5.15
CA GLY A 232 3.18 -8.82 3.80
C GLY A 232 4.24 -9.37 2.83
N TYR A 233 5.48 -9.45 3.29
CA TYR A 233 6.59 -10.11 2.62
C TYR A 233 6.93 -11.45 3.31
N GLY A 234 7.90 -12.17 2.76
CA GLY A 234 8.42 -13.44 3.28
C GLY A 234 7.49 -14.63 3.08
N ARG A 235 6.56 -14.54 2.13
CA ARG A 235 5.60 -15.62 1.85
C ARG A 235 6.22 -16.71 0.99
N GLU A 236 5.97 -17.96 1.34
CA GLU A 236 6.60 -19.11 0.70
C GLU A 236 5.61 -19.92 -0.13
N GLY A 237 5.86 -19.98 -1.45
CA GLY A 237 5.20 -20.88 -2.38
C GLY A 237 3.71 -20.62 -2.56
N ILE A 238 3.27 -19.36 -2.44
CA ILE A 238 1.92 -18.91 -2.81
C ILE A 238 1.79 -18.56 -4.30
N GLY A 239 2.91 -18.57 -5.03
CA GLY A 239 2.99 -18.25 -6.44
C GLY A 239 4.40 -17.83 -6.87
N ARG A 240 4.55 -17.41 -8.13
CA ARG A 240 5.87 -17.12 -8.72
C ARG A 240 6.42 -15.74 -8.35
N VAL A 241 5.56 -14.81 -7.95
CA VAL A 241 5.95 -13.42 -7.65
C VAL A 241 6.45 -13.29 -6.22
N ALA A 242 5.72 -13.86 -5.26
CA ALA A 242 6.02 -13.71 -3.83
C ALA A 242 7.13 -14.63 -3.32
N THR A 243 7.41 -15.73 -4.03
CA THR A 243 8.37 -16.74 -3.57
C THR A 243 9.80 -16.24 -3.76
N SER A 244 10.58 -16.29 -2.68
CA SER A 244 12.01 -16.02 -2.74
C SER A 244 12.74 -17.11 -3.53
N TYR A 245 13.37 -16.70 -4.63
CA TYR A 245 14.28 -17.56 -5.39
C TYR A 245 15.72 -17.12 -5.11
N ILE A 246 16.58 -18.12 -4.88
CA ILE A 246 17.99 -17.98 -4.50
C ILE A 246 18.79 -17.03 -5.42
N ASP A 247 18.42 -16.93 -6.70
CA ASP A 247 19.12 -16.11 -7.70
C ASP A 247 18.50 -14.71 -7.91
N TYR A 248 17.35 -14.41 -7.28
CA TYR A 248 16.54 -13.22 -7.58
C TYR A 248 16.18 -12.37 -6.36
N THR A 249 16.44 -12.86 -5.14
CA THR A 249 16.19 -12.20 -3.83
C THR A 249 14.95 -11.30 -3.78
N ALA A 250 13.86 -11.69 -4.44
CA ALA A 250 12.59 -10.97 -4.40
C ALA A 250 11.69 -11.57 -3.32
N GLY A 251 10.78 -10.76 -2.75
CA GLY A 251 9.76 -11.25 -1.82
C GLY A 251 10.04 -10.98 -0.34
N GLY A 252 11.12 -10.27 0.01
CA GLY A 252 11.41 -9.77 1.37
C GLY A 252 11.48 -10.84 2.47
N VAL A 253 11.25 -10.40 3.72
CA VAL A 253 11.39 -11.20 4.95
C VAL A 253 10.08 -11.25 5.73
N ASP A 254 9.74 -12.41 6.27
CA ASP A 254 8.56 -12.58 7.12
C ASP A 254 8.83 -12.02 8.52
N VAL A 255 8.04 -11.01 8.92
CA VAL A 255 8.15 -10.33 10.22
C VAL A 255 7.07 -10.79 11.21
N TYR A 256 6.11 -11.62 10.79
CA TYR A 256 5.09 -12.17 11.68
C TYR A 256 5.64 -12.95 12.89
N PRO A 257 6.80 -13.65 12.80
CA PRO A 257 7.38 -14.33 13.96
C PRO A 257 7.70 -13.40 15.14
N LEU A 258 7.90 -12.11 14.91
CA LEU A 258 8.15 -11.12 15.97
C LEU A 258 6.86 -10.63 16.66
N ARG A 259 5.68 -10.91 16.07
CA ARG A 259 4.38 -10.52 16.64
C ARG A 259 3.90 -11.57 17.64
N SER A 260 3.29 -11.09 18.72
CA SER A 260 2.53 -11.95 19.64
C SER A 260 1.18 -11.34 19.97
N THR A 261 0.30 -12.08 20.64
CA THR A 261 -0.97 -11.54 21.16
C THR A 261 -0.77 -10.44 22.19
N ASP A 262 0.35 -10.44 22.90
CA ASP A 262 0.69 -9.43 23.91
C ASP A 262 1.37 -8.20 23.29
N ASN A 263 1.93 -8.34 22.09
CA ASN A 263 2.68 -7.31 21.36
C ASN A 263 2.40 -7.42 19.86
N MET A 264 1.19 -6.99 19.47
CA MET A 264 0.71 -7.09 18.09
C MET A 264 1.29 -6.06 17.13
N PHE A 265 1.69 -4.88 17.65
CA PHE A 265 2.08 -3.72 16.85
C PHE A 265 3.44 -3.14 17.22
N TYR A 266 3.89 -3.32 18.46
CA TYR A 266 5.20 -2.87 18.89
C TYR A 266 5.70 -3.74 20.05
N ALA A 267 7.01 -3.83 20.20
CA ALA A 267 7.69 -4.50 21.30
C ALA A 267 9.05 -3.86 21.56
N SER A 268 9.63 -4.05 22.75
CA SER A 268 11.08 -3.83 22.89
C SER A 268 11.81 -5.03 22.29
N GLY A 269 12.86 -4.74 21.53
CA GLY A 269 13.71 -5.75 20.89
C GLY A 269 15.19 -5.45 21.06
N GLU A 270 15.99 -6.51 20.97
CA GLU A 270 17.43 -6.40 20.84
C GLU A 270 17.77 -6.37 19.35
N VAL A 271 18.50 -5.33 18.94
CA VAL A 271 18.91 -5.16 17.54
C VAL A 271 20.40 -5.03 17.46
N THR A 272 21.01 -5.84 16.59
CA THR A 272 22.44 -5.87 16.36
C THR A 272 22.73 -5.90 14.88
N LYS A 273 23.87 -5.34 14.48
CA LYS A 273 24.36 -5.47 13.11
C LYS A 273 24.69 -6.93 12.80
N ALA A 274 24.18 -7.44 11.69
CA ALA A 274 24.45 -8.79 11.20
C ALA A 274 25.53 -8.77 10.10
N ASP A 275 26.19 -9.90 9.92
CA ASP A 275 27.18 -10.06 8.85
C ASP A 275 26.52 -10.11 7.46
N GLY A 276 27.19 -9.51 6.48
CA GLY A 276 26.77 -9.55 5.09
C GLY A 276 26.13 -8.25 4.59
N ARG A 277 25.75 -8.29 3.32
CA ARG A 277 25.09 -7.19 2.61
C ARG A 277 23.92 -7.75 1.82
N TYR A 278 22.92 -6.91 1.59
CA TYR A 278 21.73 -7.27 0.83
C TYR A 278 21.53 -6.30 -0.32
N GLU A 279 21.18 -6.83 -1.49
CA GLU A 279 20.86 -6.03 -2.67
C GLU A 279 19.39 -5.56 -2.61
N ILE A 280 19.16 -4.25 -2.69
CA ILE A 280 17.83 -3.63 -2.66
C ILE A 280 17.53 -3.00 -4.02
N ALA A 281 16.27 -3.10 -4.48
CA ALA A 281 15.80 -2.39 -5.66
C ALA A 281 15.08 -1.10 -5.23
N CYS A 282 15.81 0.02 -5.23
CA CYS A 282 15.26 1.35 -5.04
C CYS A 282 15.17 2.06 -6.40
N VAL A 283 14.01 2.64 -6.72
CA VAL A 283 13.83 3.37 -8.00
C VAL A 283 14.36 4.81 -7.96
N GLN A 284 14.79 5.28 -6.78
CA GLN A 284 15.32 6.64 -6.59
C GLN A 284 16.72 6.59 -6.01
N ASP A 285 17.68 7.19 -6.71
CA ASP A 285 19.09 7.25 -6.26
C ASP A 285 19.36 8.42 -5.30
N HIS A 286 18.67 9.55 -5.49
CA HIS A 286 18.91 10.78 -4.76
C HIS A 286 17.64 11.20 -4.02
N HIS A 287 17.70 11.25 -2.69
CA HIS A 287 16.58 11.65 -1.84
C HIS A 287 16.65 13.13 -1.39
N SER A 288 17.58 13.89 -1.97
CA SER A 288 17.78 15.32 -1.76
C SER A 288 17.54 16.06 -3.08
N LEU A 289 16.95 17.26 -3.01
CA LEU A 289 16.74 18.11 -4.17
C LEU A 289 18.01 18.80 -4.66
N GLU A 290 19.10 18.79 -3.90
CA GLU A 290 20.35 19.49 -4.25
C GLU A 290 20.13 20.99 -4.58
N GLY A 291 19.17 21.62 -3.88
CA GLY A 291 18.81 23.03 -4.07
C GLY A 291 18.02 23.35 -5.35
N ARG A 292 17.53 22.35 -6.08
CA ARG A 292 16.72 22.52 -7.29
C ARG A 292 15.27 22.81 -6.95
N ASP A 293 14.60 23.65 -7.73
CA ASP A 293 13.22 24.09 -7.53
C ASP A 293 12.16 23.13 -8.11
N MET A 294 12.40 21.81 -7.99
CA MET A 294 11.53 20.76 -8.55
C MET A 294 10.11 20.76 -7.94
N TYR A 295 10.01 21.10 -6.66
CA TYR A 295 8.75 21.43 -6.03
C TYR A 295 8.91 22.75 -5.28
N ARG A 296 7.92 23.64 -5.43
CA ARG A 296 7.93 24.98 -4.86
C ARG A 296 6.96 24.98 -3.67
N GLN A 297 7.47 25.27 -2.49
CA GLN A 297 6.70 25.26 -1.24
C GLN A 297 6.59 26.67 -0.65
N ALA A 298 5.45 26.95 -0.04
CA ALA A 298 5.23 28.14 0.78
C ALA A 298 4.30 27.76 1.93
N SER A 299 4.50 28.41 3.07
CA SER A 299 3.50 28.43 4.13
C SER A 299 2.25 29.20 3.67
N LEU A 300 1.12 28.94 4.34
CA LEU A 300 -0.12 29.69 4.07
C LEU A 300 0.04 31.20 4.28
N SER A 301 0.90 31.63 5.20
CA SER A 301 1.22 33.05 5.40
C SER A 301 1.98 33.63 4.22
N GLU A 302 3.03 32.97 3.74
CA GLU A 302 3.82 33.42 2.59
C GLU A 302 2.95 33.48 1.33
N TYR A 303 2.09 32.48 1.10
CA TYR A 303 1.16 32.49 -0.03
C TYR A 303 0.18 33.67 0.01
N LYS A 304 -0.30 34.05 1.20
CA LYS A 304 -1.20 35.22 1.34
C LYS A 304 -0.50 36.54 1.05
N GLU A 305 0.79 36.63 1.35
CA GLU A 305 1.61 37.83 1.10
C GLU A 305 2.10 37.88 -0.35
N ASN A 306 2.45 36.72 -0.93
CA ASN A 306 2.92 36.55 -2.30
C ASN A 306 2.24 35.34 -2.96
N PRO A 307 1.05 35.51 -3.57
CA PRO A 307 0.35 34.43 -4.27
C PRO A 307 1.14 33.83 -5.43
N ASP A 308 2.02 34.63 -6.05
CA ASP A 308 2.84 34.24 -7.19
C ASP A 308 4.20 33.63 -6.77
N PHE A 309 4.33 33.14 -5.53
CA PHE A 309 5.57 32.55 -4.99
C PHE A 309 6.15 31.44 -5.88
N ALA A 310 5.26 30.72 -6.58
CA ALA A 310 5.62 29.62 -7.46
C ALA A 310 5.89 30.06 -8.90
N SER A 311 5.87 31.36 -9.22
CA SER A 311 6.24 31.86 -10.55
C SER A 311 7.75 31.77 -10.79
N PHE A 312 8.16 31.71 -12.06
CA PHE A 312 9.59 31.71 -12.42
C PHE A 312 10.31 32.93 -11.85
N GLU A 313 9.71 34.12 -11.97
CA GLU A 313 10.31 35.36 -11.49
C GLU A 313 10.48 35.37 -9.96
N SER A 314 9.50 34.85 -9.22
CA SER A 314 9.59 34.77 -7.76
C SER A 314 10.70 33.82 -7.30
N VAL A 315 10.97 32.74 -8.04
CA VAL A 315 11.99 31.74 -7.66
C VAL A 315 13.39 32.17 -8.12
N HIS A 316 13.51 32.67 -9.35
CA HIS A 316 14.82 32.98 -9.95
C HIS A 316 15.23 34.45 -9.76
N THR A 317 14.34 35.32 -9.27
CA THR A 317 14.56 36.77 -9.02
C THR A 317 14.80 37.62 -10.29
N TYR A 318 14.49 37.08 -11.46
CA TYR A 318 14.49 37.78 -12.75
C TYR A 318 13.37 37.25 -13.65
N PRO A 319 12.83 38.06 -14.58
CA PRO A 319 11.76 37.61 -15.46
C PRO A 319 12.24 36.51 -16.41
N VAL A 320 11.32 35.70 -16.93
CA VAL A 320 11.64 34.66 -17.92
C VAL A 320 12.38 35.30 -19.11
N PRO A 321 13.62 34.88 -19.43
CA PRO A 321 14.38 35.44 -20.54
C PRO A 321 13.62 35.30 -21.87
N GLY A 322 13.63 36.35 -22.69
CA GLY A 322 12.95 36.36 -23.99
C GLY A 322 11.47 36.81 -23.96
N MET A 323 10.86 36.97 -22.78
CA MET A 323 9.46 37.45 -22.68
C MET A 323 9.32 38.93 -23.04
N ALA A 324 10.30 39.77 -22.70
CA ALA A 324 10.23 41.21 -22.95
C ALA A 324 10.30 41.51 -24.44
N GLU A 325 11.24 40.87 -25.12
CA GLU A 325 11.47 40.99 -26.55
C GLU A 325 10.30 40.43 -27.37
N MET A 326 9.62 39.39 -26.89
CA MET A 326 8.43 38.84 -27.54
C MET A 326 7.24 39.79 -27.44
N ARG A 327 7.02 40.41 -26.27
CA ARG A 327 6.00 41.46 -26.09
C ARG A 327 6.24 42.67 -26.98
N GLU A 328 7.50 43.06 -27.18
CA GLU A 328 7.85 44.13 -28.13
C GLU A 328 7.48 43.76 -29.58
N ASN A 329 7.47 42.47 -29.92
CA ASN A 329 7.04 41.96 -31.22
C ASN A 329 5.51 41.74 -31.31
N GLY A 330 4.75 42.02 -30.25
CA GLY A 330 3.29 41.94 -30.23
C GLY A 330 2.72 40.54 -29.95
N ASP A 331 3.53 39.64 -29.37
CA ASP A 331 3.17 38.26 -29.06
C ASP A 331 3.24 38.03 -27.52
N GLU A 332 2.24 37.32 -26.98
CA GLU A 332 2.06 37.05 -25.55
C GLU A 332 2.17 35.55 -25.19
N ASP A 333 2.39 34.66 -26.18
CA ASP A 333 2.25 33.22 -26.03
C ASP A 333 3.48 32.52 -25.39
N GLY A 334 4.61 33.23 -25.23
CA GLY A 334 5.79 32.65 -24.58
C GLY A 334 7.10 33.44 -24.75
N PRO A 335 8.23 32.90 -24.25
CA PRO A 335 9.55 33.47 -24.53
C PRO A 335 9.94 33.27 -26.00
N ILE A 336 10.78 34.15 -26.57
CA ILE A 336 11.28 34.00 -27.94
C ILE A 336 11.79 32.58 -28.20
N SER A 337 11.16 31.93 -29.19
CA SER A 337 11.60 30.65 -29.75
C SER A 337 12.49 30.88 -30.98
N LEU A 338 13.53 30.06 -31.15
CA LEU A 338 14.31 29.99 -32.39
C LEU A 338 13.58 29.20 -33.50
N PHE A 339 12.47 28.54 -33.16
CA PHE A 339 11.67 27.72 -34.05
C PHE A 339 10.27 28.33 -34.23
N ASP A 340 9.70 28.19 -35.42
CA ASP A 340 8.33 28.59 -35.70
C ASP A 340 7.35 27.77 -34.84
N GLU A 341 6.52 28.47 -34.06
CA GLU A 341 5.53 27.81 -33.21
C GLU A 341 4.39 27.22 -34.03
N GLN A 342 3.96 26.02 -33.65
CA GLN A 342 2.77 25.40 -34.22
C GLN A 342 1.57 25.87 -33.40
N THR A 343 0.70 26.67 -34.01
CA THR A 343 -0.57 27.06 -33.39
C THR A 343 -1.63 26.02 -33.71
N TYR A 344 -2.38 25.59 -32.69
CA TYR A 344 -3.54 24.74 -32.89
C TYR A 344 -4.72 25.59 -33.33
N PRO A 345 -5.58 25.12 -34.26
CA PRO A 345 -6.77 25.88 -34.63
C PRO A 345 -7.69 26.10 -33.42
N ASP A 346 -8.25 27.31 -33.27
CA ASP A 346 -9.16 27.68 -32.15
C ASP A 346 -10.39 26.76 -31.99
N HIS A 347 -10.72 26.00 -33.04
CA HIS A 347 -11.85 25.08 -33.04
C HIS A 347 -11.50 23.66 -32.55
N GLU A 348 -10.22 23.39 -32.27
CA GLU A 348 -9.76 22.11 -31.74
C GLU A 348 -9.46 22.20 -30.23
N PRO A 349 -9.72 21.13 -29.47
CA PRO A 349 -9.38 21.12 -28.04
C PRO A 349 -7.86 21.04 -27.83
N GLN A 350 -7.35 21.90 -26.95
CA GLN A 350 -5.99 21.79 -26.42
C GLN A 350 -6.03 21.05 -25.08
N TRP A 351 -5.30 19.93 -24.97
CA TRP A 351 -5.29 19.10 -23.77
C TRP A 351 -4.17 19.49 -22.82
N GLY A 352 -4.52 19.82 -21.58
CA GLY A 352 -3.57 20.09 -20.50
C GLY A 352 -3.88 19.23 -19.27
N MET A 353 -2.85 19.00 -18.44
CA MET A 353 -2.96 18.31 -17.17
C MET A 353 -2.39 19.20 -16.07
N ALA A 354 -3.19 19.46 -15.02
CA ALA A 354 -2.75 20.17 -13.83
C ALA A 354 -2.76 19.20 -12.64
N ILE A 355 -1.66 19.16 -11.89
CA ILE A 355 -1.48 18.29 -10.73
C ILE A 355 -1.39 19.16 -9.48
N ASP A 356 -2.34 19.00 -8.57
CA ASP A 356 -2.28 19.64 -7.25
C ASP A 356 -1.37 18.85 -6.31
N LEU A 357 -0.14 19.35 -6.13
CA LEU A 357 0.85 18.75 -5.25
C LEU A 357 0.50 18.89 -3.76
N ASN A 358 -0.38 19.82 -3.36
CA ASN A 358 -0.79 19.93 -1.95
C ASN A 358 -1.67 18.74 -1.52
N SER A 359 -2.47 18.20 -2.45
CA SER A 359 -3.33 17.05 -2.20
C SER A 359 -2.63 15.70 -2.45
N CYS A 360 -1.45 15.71 -3.09
CA CYS A 360 -0.67 14.52 -3.35
C CYS A 360 0.09 14.07 -2.09
N PHE A 361 -0.25 12.88 -1.57
CA PHE A 361 0.44 12.28 -0.42
C PHE A 361 1.23 11.01 -0.80
N GLY A 362 1.50 10.80 -2.09
CA GLY A 362 2.36 9.71 -2.57
C GLY A 362 1.73 8.32 -2.52
N CYS A 363 0.41 8.20 -2.65
CA CYS A 363 -0.29 6.91 -2.51
C CYS A 363 0.04 5.84 -3.57
N GLY A 364 0.73 6.19 -4.67
CA GLY A 364 1.09 5.27 -5.74
C GLY A 364 -0.07 4.79 -6.62
N VAL A 365 -1.33 5.16 -6.31
CA VAL A 365 -2.51 4.70 -7.06
C VAL A 365 -2.50 5.17 -8.51
N CYS A 366 -1.97 6.37 -8.79
CA CYS A 366 -1.83 6.87 -10.16
C CYS A 366 -0.85 6.03 -10.99
N VAL A 367 0.20 5.48 -10.36
CA VAL A 367 1.17 4.57 -10.99
C VAL A 367 0.48 3.27 -11.38
N ILE A 368 -0.23 2.64 -10.44
CA ILE A 368 -0.96 1.38 -10.70
C ILE A 368 -2.05 1.57 -11.74
N ALA A 369 -2.81 2.67 -11.70
CA ALA A 369 -3.84 2.95 -12.69
C ALA A 369 -3.25 3.12 -14.09
N CYS A 370 -2.11 3.81 -14.21
CA CYS A 370 -1.40 3.93 -15.48
C CYS A 370 -0.89 2.57 -15.97
N GLN A 371 -0.33 1.75 -15.08
CA GLN A 371 0.14 0.40 -15.39
C GLN A 371 -1.00 -0.52 -15.85
N SER A 372 -2.15 -0.50 -15.17
CA SER A 372 -3.31 -1.33 -15.52
C SER A 372 -3.96 -0.92 -16.84
N GLU A 373 -4.03 0.38 -17.13
CA GLU A 373 -4.67 0.89 -18.35
C GLU A 373 -3.79 0.73 -19.59
N ASN A 374 -2.47 0.96 -19.45
CA ASN A 374 -1.56 1.06 -20.59
C ASN A 374 -0.79 -0.23 -20.87
N ASN A 375 -1.16 -1.35 -20.24
CA ASN A 375 -0.49 -2.66 -20.39
C ASN A 375 1.01 -2.60 -20.11
N ILE A 376 1.42 -1.80 -19.13
CA ILE A 376 2.84 -1.63 -18.82
C ILE A 376 3.33 -2.91 -18.10
N PRO A 377 4.41 -3.56 -18.60
CA PRO A 377 4.84 -4.85 -18.06
C PRO A 377 5.44 -4.71 -16.66
N VAL A 378 5.32 -5.76 -15.85
CA VAL A 378 6.00 -5.84 -14.56
C VAL A 378 7.48 -6.15 -14.75
N ILE A 379 8.35 -5.37 -14.14
CA ILE A 379 9.79 -5.60 -14.14
C ILE A 379 10.25 -6.18 -12.80
N GLY A 380 11.01 -7.28 -12.87
CA GLY A 380 11.53 -7.96 -11.69
C GLY A 380 12.66 -7.19 -11.01
N LYS A 381 12.82 -7.42 -9.70
CA LYS A 381 13.85 -6.80 -8.82
C LYS A 381 15.22 -6.63 -9.47
N LYS A 382 15.72 -7.64 -10.19
CA LYS A 382 17.04 -7.63 -10.84
C LYS A 382 17.21 -6.52 -11.87
N GLU A 383 16.16 -6.22 -12.63
CA GLU A 383 16.21 -5.18 -13.66
C GLU A 383 15.81 -3.82 -13.07
N VAL A 384 14.88 -3.79 -12.10
CA VAL A 384 14.53 -2.55 -11.38
C VAL A 384 15.74 -1.95 -10.68
N LYS A 385 16.55 -2.75 -9.97
CA LYS A 385 17.74 -2.23 -9.27
C LYS A 385 18.79 -1.59 -10.19
N ILE A 386 18.71 -1.78 -11.50
CA ILE A 386 19.60 -1.12 -12.47
C ILE A 386 18.89 -0.02 -13.27
N GLY A 387 17.78 0.51 -12.76
CA GLY A 387 17.05 1.65 -13.31
C GLY A 387 16.26 1.33 -14.58
N ARG A 388 15.64 0.15 -14.62
CA ARG A 388 14.83 -0.32 -15.77
C ARG A 388 13.38 -0.61 -15.40
N GLU A 389 12.89 -0.05 -14.31
CA GLU A 389 11.48 -0.03 -13.99
C GLU A 389 10.67 0.60 -15.12
N MET A 390 9.48 0.04 -15.37
CA MET A 390 8.59 0.56 -16.41
C MET A 390 7.42 1.24 -15.73
N HIS A 391 7.63 2.47 -15.25
CA HIS A 391 6.59 3.33 -14.70
C HIS A 391 6.54 4.63 -15.50
N TRP A 392 5.44 4.92 -16.19
CA TRP A 392 5.31 6.14 -17.01
C TRP A 392 5.01 7.39 -16.19
N ILE A 393 4.37 7.21 -15.03
CA ILE A 393 4.19 8.24 -14.01
C ILE A 393 4.90 7.76 -12.74
N ARG A 394 5.56 8.68 -12.04
CA ARG A 394 6.22 8.41 -10.77
C ARG A 394 5.90 9.48 -9.75
N ASN A 395 5.97 9.11 -8.48
CA ASN A 395 5.91 10.01 -7.35
C ASN A 395 7.31 10.14 -6.79
N ASP A 396 7.89 11.33 -6.86
CA ASP A 396 9.22 11.63 -6.30
C ASP A 396 9.04 12.32 -4.94
#